data_AF-A0A6A2ZCE0-F1
#
_entry.id   AF-A0A6A2ZCE0-F1
#
_cell.length_a   1.000
_cell.length_b   1.000
_cell.length_c   1.000
_cell.angle_alpha   90.00
_cell.angle_beta   90.00
_cell.angle_gamma   90.00
#
_symmetry.space_group_name_H-M   'P 1'
#
loop_
_entity.id
_entity.type
_entity.pdbx_description
1 polymer ?
#
loop_
_entity_poly.entity_id
_entity_poly.type
_entity_poly.pdbx_seq_one_letter_code
_entity_poly.pdbx_strand_id
1 'polypeptide(L)'
;MTAGVGFREWCIADEQTPEEELLKALDWACGKGGADCSKIQKNQPCYYPTTIKDHASYAFNNYYQKFKKQRSYLLLQFCCRHHRS
;
A
#
# COMPACT_ATOMS: atom_id res chain seq x y z
N MET A 1 25.61 16.72 14.86
CA MET A 1 25.02 16.48 13.53
C MET A 1 24.26 15.15 13.60
N THR A 2 23.06 15.13 14.17
CA THR A 2 22.25 13.91 14.25
C THR A 2 21.47 13.77 12.95
N ALA A 3 21.83 12.76 12.16
CA ALA A 3 21.12 12.38 10.96
C ALA A 3 19.65 12.12 11.32
N GLY A 4 18.72 12.81 10.63
CA GLY A 4 17.30 12.58 10.80
C GLY A 4 16.99 11.12 10.51
N VAL A 5 16.60 10.38 11.55
CA VAL A 5 15.95 9.08 11.37
C VAL A 5 14.61 9.38 10.71
N GLY A 6 14.60 9.40 9.38
CA GLY A 6 13.36 9.43 8.63
C GLY A 6 12.67 8.10 8.88
N PHE A 7 11.75 8.06 9.85
CA PHE A 7 10.84 6.92 10.02
C PHE A 7 10.17 6.69 8.66
N ARG A 8 10.58 5.62 7.97
CA ARG A 8 9.90 5.18 6.76
C ARG A 8 8.61 4.54 7.20
N GLU A 9 7.58 5.37 7.35
CA GLU A 9 6.21 4.90 7.51
C GLU A 9 5.89 4.01 6.30
N TRP A 10 5.49 2.77 6.60
CA TRP A 10 5.11 1.78 5.61
C TRP A 10 3.64 1.42 5.84
N CYS A 11 2.96 1.18 4.73
CA CYS A 11 1.57 0.76 4.73
C CYS A 11 1.45 -0.71 4.34
N ILE A 12 0.88 -1.54 5.22
CA ILE A 12 0.58 -2.95 4.94
C ILE A 12 -0.93 -3.12 4.99
N ALA A 13 -1.50 -3.89 4.05
CA ALA A 13 -2.92 -4.18 4.03
C ALA A 13 -3.35 -4.85 5.35
N ASP A 14 -4.45 -4.39 5.91
CA ASP A 14 -5.02 -4.97 7.12
C ASP A 14 -5.54 -6.39 6.83
N GLU A 15 -4.96 -7.37 7.52
CA GLU A 15 -5.29 -8.79 7.33
C GLU A 15 -6.71 -9.15 7.79
N GLN A 16 -7.32 -8.32 8.64
CA GLN A 16 -8.68 -8.47 9.13
C GLN A 16 -9.73 -7.94 8.12
N THR A 17 -9.29 -7.20 7.09
CA THR A 17 -10.19 -6.71 6.05
C THR A 17 -10.64 -7.86 5.14
N PRO A 18 -11.95 -7.99 4.86
CA PRO A 18 -12.45 -8.98 3.90
C PRO A 18 -11.77 -8.83 2.54
N GLU A 19 -11.48 -9.96 1.89
CA GLU A 19 -10.77 -9.99 0.61
C GLU A 19 -11.52 -9.21 -0.50
N GLU A 20 -12.86 -9.21 -0.48
CA GLU A 20 -13.68 -8.44 -1.41
C GLU A 20 -13.48 -6.93 -1.25
N GLU A 21 -13.38 -6.43 -0.02
CA GLU A 21 -13.10 -5.02 0.25
C GLU A 21 -11.67 -4.65 -0.13
N LEU A 22 -10.70 -5.52 0.16
CA LEU A 22 -9.31 -5.34 -0.27
C LEU A 22 -9.19 -5.28 -1.78
N LEU A 23 -9.92 -6.12 -2.53
CA LEU A 23 -9.96 -6.07 -3.99
C LEU A 23 -10.52 -4.76 -4.51
N LYS A 24 -11.64 -4.29 -3.95
CA LYS A 24 -12.25 -3.00 -4.34
C LYS A 24 -11.31 -1.84 -4.06
N ALA A 25 -10.66 -1.84 -2.90
CA ALA A 25 -9.69 -0.82 -2.53
C ALA A 25 -8.41 -0.88 -3.40
N LEU A 26 -7.94 -2.08 -3.75
CA LEU A 26 -6.82 -2.30 -4.66
C LEU A 26 -7.13 -1.77 -6.08
N ASP A 27 -8.28 -2.15 -6.65
CA ASP A 27 -8.72 -1.67 -7.96
C ASP A 27 -8.81 -0.14 -7.99
N TRP A 28 -9.42 0.44 -6.95
CA TRP A 28 -9.49 1.88 -6.79
C TRP A 28 -8.09 2.52 -6.71
N ALA A 29 -7.19 1.96 -5.90
CA ALA A 29 -5.83 2.47 -5.73
C ALA A 29 -5.07 2.49 -7.06
N CYS A 30 -5.13 1.40 -7.83
CA CYS A 30 -4.47 1.28 -9.13
C CYS A 30 -5.10 2.16 -10.22
N GLY A 31 -6.42 2.39 -10.14
CA GLY A 31 -7.15 3.25 -11.06
C GLY A 31 -7.20 4.70 -10.59
N LYS A 32 -8.30 5.05 -9.91
CA LYS A 32 -8.61 6.45 -9.52
C LYS A 32 -7.65 7.02 -8.48
N GLY A 33 -7.10 6.18 -7.60
CA GLY A 33 -6.14 6.57 -6.58
C GLY A 33 -4.76 6.89 -7.14
N GLY A 34 -4.42 6.43 -8.34
CA GLY A 34 -3.15 6.72 -9.00
C GLY A 34 -1.92 6.09 -8.31
N ALA A 35 -2.11 4.96 -7.62
CA ALA A 35 -1.03 4.09 -7.18
C ALA A 35 -0.38 3.40 -8.39
N ASP A 36 0.93 3.20 -8.33
CA ASP A 36 1.64 2.43 -9.36
C ASP A 36 1.53 0.93 -9.06
N CYS A 37 0.61 0.26 -9.77
CA CYS A 37 0.41 -1.18 -9.69
C CYS A 37 1.12 -1.97 -10.79
N SER A 38 2.03 -1.35 -11.55
CA SER A 38 2.74 -2.02 -12.64
C SER A 38 3.54 -3.22 -12.16
N LYS A 39 4.15 -3.15 -10.97
CA LYS A 39 5.05 -4.19 -10.46
C LYS A 39 4.36 -5.42 -9.86
N ILE A 40 3.06 -5.34 -9.60
CA ILE A 40 2.25 -6.45 -9.06
C ILE A 40 1.46 -7.18 -10.16
N GLN A 41 1.60 -6.78 -11.43
CA GLN A 41 0.97 -7.49 -12.53
C GLN A 41 1.69 -8.80 -12.86
N LYS A 42 1.01 -9.68 -13.60
CA LYS A 42 1.60 -10.94 -14.07
C LYS A 42 2.93 -10.68 -14.78
N ASN A 43 3.93 -11.51 -14.50
CA ASN A 43 5.32 -11.42 -15.01
C ASN A 43 6.16 -10.26 -14.44
N GLN A 44 5.74 -9.64 -13.33
CA GLN A 44 6.47 -8.55 -12.71
C GLN A 44 7.15 -8.97 -11.40
N PRO A 45 8.18 -8.24 -10.95
CA PRO A 45 9.01 -8.64 -9.81
C PRO A 45 8.25 -8.80 -8.49
N CYS A 46 7.13 -8.07 -8.31
CA CYS A 46 6.30 -8.13 -7.11
C CYS A 46 4.97 -8.87 -7.34
N TYR A 47 4.90 -9.71 -8.39
CA TYR A 47 3.72 -10.53 -8.65
C TYR A 47 3.53 -11.65 -7.61
N TYR A 48 4.64 -12.23 -7.14
CA TYR A 48 4.63 -13.27 -6.11
C TYR A 48 5.02 -12.69 -4.76
N PRO A 49 4.33 -13.06 -3.66
CA PRO A 49 3.10 -13.88 -3.60
C PRO A 49 1.87 -13.25 -4.29
N THR A 50 1.03 -14.09 -4.93
CA THR A 50 -0.14 -13.65 -5.71
C THR A 50 -1.39 -13.46 -4.86
N THR A 51 -1.25 -13.24 -3.55
CA THR A 51 -2.40 -13.00 -2.70
C THR A 51 -2.87 -11.55 -2.86
N ILE A 52 -4.17 -11.35 -2.69
CA ILE A 52 -4.77 -10.02 -2.77
C ILE A 52 -4.20 -9.10 -1.68
N LYS A 53 -3.90 -9.65 -0.50
CA LYS A 53 -3.30 -8.91 0.62
C LYS A 53 -1.91 -8.38 0.27
N ASP A 54 -1.08 -9.18 -0.39
CA ASP A 54 0.27 -8.79 -0.78
C ASP A 54 0.24 -7.72 -1.88
N HIS A 55 -0.62 -7.91 -2.89
CA HIS A 55 -0.83 -6.94 -3.97
C HIS A 55 -1.41 -5.62 -3.43
N ALA A 56 -2.39 -5.69 -2.53
CA ALA A 56 -2.96 -4.53 -1.82
C ALA A 56 -1.90 -3.81 -0.98
N SER A 57 -1.07 -4.53 -0.23
CA SER A 57 0.01 -3.95 0.57
C SER A 57 0.99 -3.15 -0.29
N TYR A 58 1.37 -3.68 -1.46
CA TYR A 58 2.24 -2.96 -2.39
C TYR A 58 1.56 -1.70 -2.94
N ALA A 59 0.31 -1.82 -3.42
CA ALA A 59 -0.44 -0.69 -3.99
C ALA A 59 -0.70 0.41 -2.96
N PHE A 60 -1.12 0.04 -1.75
CA PHE A 60 -1.39 0.99 -0.66
C PHE A 60 -0.12 1.66 -0.17
N ASN A 61 0.99 0.92 -0.07
CA ASN A 61 2.28 1.54 0.24
C ASN A 61 2.70 2.53 -0.85
N ASN A 62 2.57 2.17 -2.12
CA ASN A 62 2.90 3.09 -3.20
C ASN A 62 2.06 4.38 -3.15
N TYR A 63 0.74 4.23 -3.00
CA TYR A 63 -0.18 5.34 -2.79
C TYR A 63 0.22 6.19 -1.58
N TYR A 64 0.41 5.55 -0.44
CA TYR A 64 0.76 6.24 0.80
C TYR A 64 2.06 7.02 0.67
N GLN A 65 3.12 6.44 0.10
CA GLN A 65 4.38 7.15 -0.08
C GLN A 65 4.27 8.35 -1.03
N LYS A 66 3.38 8.26 -2.03
CA LYS A 66 3.09 9.35 -2.98
C LYS A 66 2.29 10.48 -2.34
N PHE A 67 1.32 10.14 -1.49
CA PHE A 67 0.35 11.10 -0.92
C PHE A 67 0.55 11.43 0.56
N LYS A 68 1.56 10.88 1.25
CA LYS A 68 1.84 11.15 2.67
C LYS A 68 2.07 12.62 2.98
N LYS A 69 2.62 13.38 2.02
CA LYS A 69 2.79 14.84 2.14
C LYS A 69 1.47 15.62 2.02
N GLN A 70 0.44 14.99 1.45
CA GLN A 70 -0.86 15.58 1.16
C GLN A 70 -1.96 15.09 2.11
N ARG A 71 -1.60 14.37 3.19
CA ARG A 71 -2.52 13.91 4.25
C ARG A 71 -3.71 13.12 3.68
N SER A 72 -3.48 12.27 2.67
CA SER A 72 -4.57 11.52 2.05
C SER A 72 -4.97 10.30 2.90
N TYR A 73 -6.09 10.43 3.62
CA TYR A 73 -6.57 9.46 4.62
C TYR A 73 -7.38 8.29 4.04
N LEU A 74 -7.71 8.28 2.74
CA LEU A 74 -8.70 7.35 2.20
C LEU A 74 -8.26 5.88 2.24
N LEU A 75 -6.96 5.60 2.07
CA LEU A 75 -6.41 4.24 2.15
C LEU A 75 -5.70 3.95 3.47
N LEU A 76 -5.62 4.93 4.38
CA LEU A 76 -5.05 4.74 5.71
C LEU A 76 -5.92 3.84 6.60
N GLN A 77 -7.20 3.69 6.29
CA GLN A 77 -8.11 2.81 7.03
C GLN A 77 -7.83 1.33 6.76
N PHE A 78 -7.30 0.98 5.59
CA PHE A 78 -6.94 -0.39 5.22
C PHE A 78 -5.48 -0.72 5.54
N CYS A 79 -4.85 0.11 6.36
CA CYS A 79 -3.40 0.16 6.51
C CYS A 79 -3.01 -0.07 7.97
N CYS A 80 -2.43 -1.24 8.28
CA CYS A 80 -1.72 -1.40 9.55
C CYS A 80 -0.46 -0.54 9.49
N ARG A 81 -0.44 0.60 10.20
CA ARG A 81 0.79 1.39 10.36
C ARG A 81 1.81 0.56 11.13
N HIS A 82 2.74 -0.03 10.41
CA HIS A 82 3.84 -0.76 11.03
C HIS A 82 5.02 0.20 11.20
N HIS A 83 5.31 0.60 12.45
CA HIS A 83 6.61 1.16 12.79
C HIS A 83 7.63 0.01 12.73
N ARG A 84 8.43 -0.05 11.66
CA ARG A 84 9.66 -0.87 11.69
C ARG A 84 10.61 -0.20 12.69
N SER A 85 10.72 -0.75 13.90
CA SER A 85 11.80 -0.41 14.85
C SER A 85 13.17 -0.67 14.25
#